data_AF-A0A8N1S260-F1
#
_entry.id   AF-A0A8N1S260-F1
#
_cell.length_a   1.000
_cell.length_b   1.000
_cell.length_c   1.000
_cell.angle_alpha   90.00
_cell.angle_beta   90.00
_cell.angle_gamma   90.00
#
_symmetry.space_group_name_H-M   'P 1'
#
loop_
_entity.id
_entity.type
_entity.pdbx_description
1 polymer ?
#
loop_
_entity_poly.entity_id
_entity_poly.type
_entity_poly.pdbx_seq_one_letter_code
_entity_poly.pdbx_strand_id
1 'polypeptide(L)'
;MHAGCYIELPREIMLKRAVINVRSKDNACFAWSVIAALHSAKRNTNQELSYPHYTAVLNLQDITFPMTLDQIKKFERINDISINVYGFQGGKEILPIWLTSRKMEKHANLLYVQDPDDNAGHFAYIKDLSRLVSSQLSKKEHKKYFCDRCLHYFSSSERLQPHTTDCEKMNDCAIRLPSEDDKWLEFKNHTNKERLPFIVYADLECVLRRTEPAEREDASYTYQ
;
A
#
# COMPACT_ATOMS: atom_id res chain seq x y z
N MET A 1 -26.90 9.70 -17.72
CA MET A 1 -26.18 9.80 -19.01
C MET A 1 -24.73 9.45 -18.70
N HIS A 2 -24.36 8.17 -18.81
CA HIS A 2 -23.10 7.62 -18.27
C HIS A 2 -22.01 7.69 -19.34
N ALA A 3 -20.94 8.42 -19.06
CA ALA A 3 -19.80 8.57 -19.95
C ALA A 3 -18.50 8.45 -19.16
N GLY A 4 -17.78 7.34 -19.35
CA GLY A 4 -16.36 7.15 -19.04
C GLY A 4 -15.94 7.26 -17.58
N CYS A 5 -15.36 6.18 -17.06
CA CYS A 5 -14.61 6.18 -15.80
C CYS A 5 -13.24 6.86 -16.00
N TYR A 6 -13.22 8.10 -16.52
CA TYR A 6 -12.04 8.95 -16.48
C TYR A 6 -12.16 9.88 -15.28
N ILE A 7 -11.42 9.55 -14.24
CA ILE A 7 -11.28 10.39 -13.06
C ILE A 7 -9.95 11.14 -13.18
N GLU A 8 -10.00 12.46 -13.01
CA GLU A 8 -8.78 13.26 -12.93
C GLU A 8 -8.05 12.93 -11.64
N LEU A 9 -6.79 12.50 -11.76
CA LEU A 9 -6.00 12.17 -10.58
C LEU A 9 -5.72 13.44 -9.76
N PRO A 10 -5.64 13.35 -8.43
CA PRO A 10 -5.26 14.48 -7.59
C PRO A 10 -3.96 15.12 -8.05
N ARG A 11 -3.90 16.45 -7.97
CA ARG A 11 -2.77 17.25 -8.47
C ARG A 11 -1.43 16.79 -7.91
N GLU A 12 -1.42 16.38 -6.64
CA GLU A 12 -0.26 15.85 -5.92
C GLU A 12 0.32 14.60 -6.58
N ILE A 13 -0.53 13.76 -7.18
CA ILE A 13 -0.14 12.55 -7.91
C ILE A 13 0.34 12.93 -9.32
N MET A 14 -0.39 13.82 -10.00
CA MET A 14 -0.05 14.23 -11.37
C MET A 14 1.31 14.93 -11.45
N LEU A 15 1.61 15.82 -10.50
CA LEU A 15 2.88 16.56 -10.44
C LEU A 15 4.09 15.63 -10.30
N LYS A 16 3.92 14.48 -9.64
CA LYS A 16 4.98 13.47 -9.49
C LYS A 16 5.32 12.80 -10.82
N ARG A 17 4.46 12.86 -11.85
CA ARG A 17 4.66 12.20 -13.16
C ARG A 17 5.10 10.72 -13.02
N ALA A 18 4.60 10.05 -11.98
CA ALA A 18 4.92 8.68 -11.61
C ALA A 18 3.80 7.70 -11.98
N VAL A 19 2.66 8.22 -12.41
CA VAL A 19 1.45 7.48 -12.75
C VAL A 19 1.05 7.80 -14.19
N ILE A 20 0.59 6.78 -14.91
CA ILE A 20 -0.01 6.89 -16.23
C ILE A 20 -1.51 6.66 -16.05
N ASN A 21 -2.31 7.67 -16.41
CA ASN A 21 -3.76 7.58 -16.39
C ASN A 21 -4.25 7.49 -17.84
N VAL A 22 -4.57 6.28 -18.29
CA VAL A 22 -5.11 6.05 -19.63
C VAL A 22 -6.56 6.53 -19.66
N ARG A 23 -6.84 7.49 -20.55
CA ARG A 23 -8.16 8.10 -20.69
C ARG A 23 -9.06 7.17 -21.48
N SER A 24 -10.03 6.55 -20.80
CA SER A 24 -11.03 5.71 -21.44
C SER A 24 -12.46 6.25 -21.31
N LYS A 25 -13.29 5.96 -22.32
CA LYS A 25 -14.74 6.19 -22.28
C LYS A 25 -15.54 5.01 -21.71
N ASP A 26 -14.89 3.87 -21.49
CA ASP A 26 -15.49 2.71 -20.84
C ASP A 26 -15.20 2.66 -19.32
N ASN A 27 -15.70 1.63 -18.65
CA ASN A 27 -15.46 1.37 -17.23
C ASN A 27 -14.30 0.37 -17.01
N ALA A 28 -13.41 0.21 -17.99
CA ALA A 28 -12.32 -0.77 -17.96
C ALA A 28 -10.96 -0.17 -17.59
N CYS A 29 -10.94 0.87 -16.74
CA CYS A 29 -9.72 1.56 -16.31
C CYS A 29 -8.67 0.60 -15.70
N PHE A 30 -9.12 -0.46 -15.02
CA PHE A 30 -8.25 -1.53 -14.53
C PHE A 30 -7.52 -2.24 -15.68
N ALA A 31 -8.25 -2.70 -16.70
CA ALA A 31 -7.68 -3.43 -17.82
C ALA A 31 -6.71 -2.55 -18.62
N TRP A 32 -7.09 -1.30 -18.88
CA TRP A 32 -6.20 -0.32 -19.52
C TRP A 32 -4.93 -0.05 -18.73
N SER A 33 -5.02 0.02 -17.39
CA SER A 33 -3.85 0.20 -16.54
C SER A 33 -2.91 -1.01 -16.56
N VAL A 34 -3.45 -2.23 -16.58
CA VAL A 34 -2.64 -3.45 -16.75
C VAL A 34 -1.97 -3.46 -18.13
N ILE A 35 -2.69 -3.11 -19.19
CA ILE A 35 -2.10 -2.98 -20.54
C ILE A 35 -0.97 -1.96 -20.58
N ALA A 36 -1.15 -0.79 -19.96
CA ALA A 36 -0.11 0.23 -19.89
C ALA A 36 1.14 -0.22 -19.12
N ALA A 37 0.98 -1.15 -18.16
CA ALA A 37 2.11 -1.78 -17.46
C ALA A 37 2.85 -2.79 -18.35
N LEU A 38 2.11 -3.58 -19.13
CA LEU A 38 2.68 -4.62 -20.00
C LEU A 38 3.27 -4.08 -21.30
N HIS A 39 2.74 -2.96 -21.82
CA HIS A 39 3.15 -2.38 -23.09
C HIS A 39 3.62 -0.94 -22.88
N SER A 40 4.93 -0.69 -23.00
CA SER A 40 5.47 0.66 -22.84
C SER A 40 5.20 1.52 -24.08
N ALA A 41 4.38 2.56 -23.95
CA ALA A 41 4.22 3.59 -24.97
C ALA A 41 5.29 4.71 -24.81
N LYS A 42 5.89 5.15 -25.92
CA LYS A 42 6.92 6.21 -25.91
C LYS A 42 6.33 7.63 -25.91
N ARG A 43 5.15 7.81 -26.51
CA ARG A 43 4.44 9.09 -26.65
C ARG A 43 2.98 8.88 -26.34
N ASN A 44 2.30 9.95 -25.93
CA ASN A 44 0.86 9.96 -25.67
C ASN A 44 0.38 8.84 -24.74
N THR A 45 1.16 8.54 -23.71
CA THR A 45 0.93 7.41 -22.78
C THR A 45 -0.44 7.41 -22.11
N ASN A 46 -1.16 8.53 -22.13
CA ASN A 46 -2.49 8.66 -21.55
C ASN A 46 -3.62 8.36 -22.55
N GLN A 47 -3.31 8.02 -23.82
CA GLN A 47 -4.30 7.70 -24.85
C GLN A 47 -4.42 6.20 -25.05
N GLU A 48 -5.65 5.68 -25.09
CA GLU A 48 -5.96 4.26 -25.38
C GLU A 48 -5.29 3.78 -26.68
N LEU A 49 -5.33 4.61 -27.73
CA LEU A 49 -4.76 4.31 -29.05
C LEU A 49 -3.23 4.05 -29.03
N SER A 50 -2.55 4.39 -27.93
CA SER A 50 -1.12 4.11 -27.77
C SER A 50 -0.85 2.64 -27.40
N TYR A 51 -1.90 1.87 -27.14
CA TYR A 51 -1.81 0.50 -26.64
C TYR A 51 -2.69 -0.45 -27.45
N PRO A 52 -2.38 -1.76 -27.48
CA PRO A 52 -3.34 -2.75 -27.97
C PRO A 52 -4.60 -2.72 -27.13
N HIS A 53 -5.75 -2.97 -27.76
CA HIS A 53 -7.01 -3.04 -27.05
C HIS A 53 -6.97 -4.18 -26.01
N TYR A 54 -7.43 -3.92 -24.79
CA TYR A 54 -7.24 -4.84 -23.67
C TYR A 54 -7.87 -6.22 -23.90
N THR A 55 -9.00 -6.31 -24.61
CA THR A 55 -9.67 -7.59 -24.93
C THR A 55 -8.86 -8.49 -25.87
N ALA A 56 -7.90 -7.94 -26.61
CA ALA A 56 -7.04 -8.73 -27.49
C ALA A 56 -5.84 -9.35 -26.76
N VAL A 57 -5.53 -8.87 -25.56
CA VAL A 57 -4.33 -9.26 -24.80
C VAL A 57 -4.68 -9.94 -23.48
N LEU A 58 -5.73 -9.46 -22.80
CA LEU A 58 -6.16 -9.98 -21.51
C LEU A 58 -7.34 -10.93 -21.68
N ASN A 59 -7.28 -12.05 -20.97
CA ASN A 59 -8.41 -12.93 -20.78
C ASN A 59 -9.29 -12.38 -19.64
N LEU A 60 -10.47 -11.91 -20.03
CA LEU A 60 -11.48 -11.30 -19.15
C LEU A 60 -12.67 -12.23 -18.89
N GLN A 61 -12.49 -13.54 -19.08
CA GLN A 61 -13.55 -14.52 -18.81
C GLN A 61 -14.03 -14.40 -17.36
N ASP A 62 -15.34 -14.22 -17.21
CA ASP A 62 -16.03 -14.02 -15.92
C ASP A 62 -15.49 -12.86 -15.07
N ILE A 63 -14.86 -11.86 -15.69
CA ILE A 63 -14.54 -10.59 -15.04
C ILE A 63 -15.65 -9.61 -15.40
N THR A 64 -16.25 -8.98 -14.39
CA THR A 64 -17.24 -7.93 -14.57
C THR A 64 -16.62 -6.57 -14.30
N PHE A 65 -17.01 -5.58 -15.12
CA PHE A 65 -16.65 -4.19 -14.90
C PHE A 65 -17.80 -3.44 -14.23
N PRO A 66 -17.51 -2.49 -13.32
CA PRO A 66 -16.17 -2.08 -12.87
C PRO A 66 -15.47 -3.14 -12.02
N MET A 67 -14.14 -3.21 -12.15
CA MET A 67 -13.31 -4.20 -11.45
C MET A 67 -13.35 -3.99 -9.93
N THR A 68 -13.52 -5.07 -9.17
CA THR A 68 -13.47 -5.07 -7.69
C THR A 68 -12.19 -5.74 -7.20
N LEU A 69 -11.74 -5.40 -5.98
CA LEU A 69 -10.53 -6.02 -5.40
C LEU A 69 -10.65 -7.54 -5.30
N ASP A 70 -11.83 -8.06 -4.95
CA ASP A 70 -12.08 -9.51 -4.84
C ASP A 70 -11.90 -10.29 -6.16
N GLN A 71 -12.10 -9.62 -7.30
CA GLN A 71 -11.92 -10.23 -8.62
C GLN A 71 -10.45 -10.28 -9.06
N ILE A 72 -9.56 -9.51 -8.42
CA ILE A 72 -8.13 -9.44 -8.80
C ILE A 72 -7.48 -10.81 -8.70
N LYS A 73 -7.72 -11.56 -7.62
CA LYS A 73 -7.17 -12.91 -7.45
C LYS A 73 -7.56 -13.86 -8.60
N LYS A 74 -8.77 -13.72 -9.14
CA LYS A 74 -9.24 -14.48 -10.29
C LYS A 74 -8.53 -14.01 -11.56
N PHE A 75 -8.45 -12.71 -11.77
CA PHE A 75 -7.74 -12.11 -12.90
C PHE A 75 -6.28 -12.53 -12.96
N GLU A 76 -5.55 -12.47 -11.84
CA GLU A 76 -4.13 -12.84 -11.74
C GLU A 76 -3.90 -14.28 -12.21
N ARG A 77 -4.76 -15.21 -11.77
CA ARG A 77 -4.68 -16.64 -12.12
C ARG A 77 -4.96 -16.91 -13.59
N ILE A 78 -5.97 -16.25 -14.16
CA ILE A 78 -6.40 -16.49 -15.54
C ILE A 78 -5.39 -15.91 -16.55
N ASN A 79 -4.71 -14.81 -16.19
CA ASN A 79 -3.80 -14.11 -17.10
C ASN A 79 -2.31 -14.40 -16.86
N ASP A 80 -1.96 -15.09 -15.77
CA ASP A 80 -0.57 -15.32 -15.35
C ASP A 80 0.18 -13.99 -15.14
N ILE A 81 -0.47 -13.06 -14.41
CA ILE A 81 0.02 -11.71 -14.10
C ILE A 81 -0.14 -11.48 -12.61
N SER A 82 0.86 -10.89 -11.95
CA SER A 82 0.73 -10.48 -10.55
C SER A 82 0.41 -8.98 -10.42
N ILE A 83 -0.43 -8.60 -9.47
CA ILE A 83 -0.90 -7.23 -9.32
C ILE A 83 -0.76 -6.75 -7.88
N ASN A 84 -0.19 -5.56 -7.71
CA ASN A 84 -0.32 -4.79 -6.48
C ASN A 84 -1.21 -3.58 -6.74
N VAL A 85 -2.04 -3.24 -5.77
CA VAL A 85 -2.88 -2.04 -5.79
C VAL A 85 -2.55 -1.21 -4.56
N TYR A 86 -2.27 0.07 -4.78
CA TYR A 86 -2.04 1.05 -3.74
C TYR A 86 -3.19 2.06 -3.74
N GLY A 87 -3.72 2.39 -2.57
CA GLY A 87 -4.70 3.45 -2.38
C GLY A 87 -4.03 4.79 -2.08
N PHE A 88 -4.72 5.88 -2.43
CA PHE A 88 -4.36 7.24 -2.01
C PHE A 88 -5.30 7.74 -0.92
N GLN A 89 -4.79 7.89 0.31
CA GLN A 89 -5.58 8.27 1.48
C GLN A 89 -5.15 9.64 2.02
N GLY A 90 -6.12 10.42 2.52
CA GLY A 90 -5.87 11.68 3.24
C GLY A 90 -5.17 12.76 2.41
N GLY A 91 -5.25 12.67 1.07
CA GLY A 91 -4.65 13.63 0.14
C GLY A 91 -3.11 13.62 0.10
N LYS A 92 -2.44 12.68 0.78
CA LYS A 92 -0.97 12.66 0.85
C LYS A 92 -0.34 11.27 0.84
N GLU A 93 -1.03 10.26 1.34
CA GLU A 93 -0.41 8.98 1.67
C GLU A 93 -0.77 7.88 0.67
N ILE A 94 0.25 7.17 0.18
CA ILE A 94 0.13 6.00 -0.68
C ILE A 94 0.35 4.75 0.17
N LEU A 95 -0.60 3.82 0.08
CA LEU A 95 -0.65 2.63 0.93
C LEU A 95 -1.05 1.40 0.14
N PRO A 96 -0.47 0.22 0.41
CA PRO A 96 -0.91 -1.00 -0.22
C PRO A 96 -2.34 -1.34 0.27
N ILE A 97 -3.25 -1.60 -0.66
CA ILE A 97 -4.63 -2.07 -0.39
C ILE A 97 -4.87 -3.49 -0.93
N TRP A 98 -4.08 -3.92 -1.92
CA TRP A 98 -4.03 -5.29 -2.40
C TRP A 98 -2.59 -5.61 -2.77
N LEU A 99 -2.07 -6.73 -2.28
CA LEU A 99 -0.73 -7.19 -2.63
C LEU A 99 -0.83 -8.62 -3.15
N THR A 100 -0.17 -8.87 -4.26
CA THR A 100 -0.01 -10.23 -4.76
C THR A 100 0.83 -11.06 -3.77
N SER A 101 0.49 -12.34 -3.62
CA SER A 101 1.25 -13.23 -2.75
C SER A 101 2.65 -13.53 -3.31
N ARG A 102 2.78 -13.57 -4.64
CA ARG A 102 4.03 -13.88 -5.33
C ARG A 102 4.20 -12.96 -6.53
N LYS A 103 5.33 -12.26 -6.59
CA LYS A 103 5.64 -11.42 -7.74
C LYS A 103 6.03 -12.30 -8.94
N MET A 104 5.34 -12.11 -10.05
CA MET A 104 5.56 -12.82 -11.31
C MET A 104 6.39 -11.98 -12.27
N GLU A 105 6.84 -12.58 -13.37
CA GLU A 105 7.58 -11.87 -14.42
C GLU A 105 6.73 -10.73 -15.00
N LYS A 106 5.47 -11.02 -15.32
CA LYS A 106 4.47 -10.02 -15.67
C LYS A 106 3.85 -9.47 -14.39
N HIS A 107 4.19 -8.23 -14.06
CA HIS A 107 3.71 -7.58 -12.85
C HIS A 107 3.24 -6.15 -13.13
N ALA A 108 2.13 -5.75 -12.49
CA ALA A 108 1.62 -4.40 -12.54
C ALA A 108 1.42 -3.82 -11.13
N ASN A 109 1.96 -2.62 -10.90
CA ASN A 109 1.64 -1.80 -9.73
C ASN A 109 0.58 -0.78 -10.15
N LEU A 110 -0.60 -0.82 -9.52
CA LEU A 110 -1.74 0.03 -9.82
C LEU A 110 -2.03 1.00 -8.67
N LEU A 111 -2.50 2.20 -9.01
CA LEU A 111 -3.03 3.17 -8.07
C LEU A 111 -4.55 3.11 -8.14
N TYR A 112 -5.19 2.96 -6.98
CA TYR A 112 -6.63 3.11 -6.81
C TYR A 112 -6.93 4.48 -6.21
N VAL A 113 -7.80 5.24 -6.88
CA VAL A 113 -8.28 6.54 -6.42
C VAL A 113 -9.79 6.48 -6.37
N GLN A 114 -10.37 6.81 -5.21
CA GLN A 114 -11.81 6.90 -5.06
C GLN A 114 -12.29 8.29 -5.47
N ASP A 115 -13.35 8.34 -6.27
CA ASP A 115 -14.04 9.58 -6.60
C ASP A 115 -14.79 10.10 -5.36
N PRO A 116 -14.57 11.35 -4.94
CA PRO A 116 -15.35 11.96 -3.85
C PRO A 116 -16.86 12.04 -4.13
N ASP A 117 -17.25 12.16 -5.40
CA ASP A 117 -18.61 12.52 -5.80
C ASP A 117 -19.48 11.30 -6.15
N ASP A 118 -18.90 10.20 -6.67
CA ASP A 118 -19.68 9.08 -7.24
C ASP A 118 -19.44 7.71 -6.57
N ASN A 119 -18.73 7.65 -5.43
CA ASN A 119 -18.29 6.39 -4.78
C ASN A 119 -17.55 5.40 -5.71
N ALA A 120 -17.29 5.79 -6.96
CA ALA A 120 -16.67 4.98 -7.98
C ALA A 120 -15.16 5.04 -7.83
N GLY A 121 -14.52 3.88 -7.98
CA GLY A 121 -13.07 3.75 -7.93
C GLY A 121 -12.44 3.82 -9.31
N HIS A 122 -11.30 4.50 -9.42
CA HIS A 122 -10.46 4.56 -10.61
C HIS A 122 -9.14 3.83 -10.41
N PHE A 123 -8.73 3.08 -11.43
CA PHE A 123 -7.39 2.48 -11.48
C PHE A 123 -6.50 3.24 -12.47
N ALA A 124 -5.25 3.47 -12.08
CA ALA A 124 -4.20 4.02 -12.92
C ALA A 124 -2.89 3.24 -12.77
N TYR A 125 -2.03 3.24 -13.78
CA TYR A 125 -0.76 2.51 -13.74
C TYR A 125 0.34 3.30 -13.03
N ILE A 126 0.99 2.71 -12.01
CA ILE A 126 2.18 3.27 -11.35
C ILE A 126 3.43 2.82 -12.10
N LYS A 127 3.98 3.70 -12.93
CA LYS A 127 5.23 3.42 -13.66
C LYS A 127 6.51 3.59 -12.82
N ASP A 128 6.44 4.34 -11.73
CA ASP A 128 7.59 4.59 -10.84
C ASP A 128 7.12 4.77 -9.38
N LEU A 129 7.11 3.66 -8.63
CA LEU A 129 6.68 3.65 -7.22
C LEU A 129 7.60 4.50 -6.34
N SER A 130 8.92 4.44 -6.56
CA SER A 130 9.88 5.24 -5.80
C SER A 130 9.60 6.73 -5.93
N ARG A 131 9.32 7.20 -7.15
CA ARG A 131 8.98 8.60 -7.41
C ARG A 131 7.62 8.97 -6.83
N LEU A 132 6.67 8.03 -6.81
CA LEU A 132 5.35 8.25 -6.23
C LEU A 132 5.39 8.43 -4.71
N VAL A 133 6.17 7.60 -4.00
CA VAL A 133 6.16 7.51 -2.52
C VAL A 133 7.25 8.37 -1.86
N SER A 134 8.36 8.67 -2.55
CA SER A 134 9.50 9.41 -1.99
C SER A 134 9.14 10.72 -1.28
N SER A 135 8.18 11.48 -1.84
CA SER A 135 7.75 12.77 -1.29
C SER A 135 6.99 12.66 0.04
N GLN A 136 6.45 11.48 0.40
CA GLN A 136 5.82 11.26 1.70
C GLN A 136 6.85 11.26 2.84
N LEU A 137 8.10 10.87 2.55
CA LEU A 137 9.10 10.64 3.58
C LEU A 137 10.01 11.84 3.82
N SER A 138 10.40 12.55 2.77
CA SER A 138 11.39 13.62 2.89
C SER A 138 11.40 14.53 1.68
N LYS A 139 11.80 15.80 1.91
CA LYS A 139 12.10 16.78 0.85
C LYS A 139 13.48 16.57 0.20
N LYS A 140 14.30 15.64 0.69
CA LYS A 140 15.65 15.37 0.17
C LYS A 140 15.58 14.64 -1.17
N GLU A 141 16.42 15.06 -2.11
CA GLU A 141 16.38 14.64 -3.53
C GLU A 141 17.19 13.37 -3.86
N HIS A 142 17.64 12.61 -2.85
CA HIS A 142 18.36 11.36 -3.12
C HIS A 142 17.40 10.25 -3.57
N LYS A 143 17.83 9.49 -4.59
CA LYS A 143 17.07 8.33 -5.09
C LYS A 143 16.90 7.31 -3.96
N LYS A 144 15.65 6.91 -3.72
CA LYS A 144 15.27 5.88 -2.75
C LYS A 144 14.73 4.66 -3.48
N TYR A 145 15.05 3.49 -2.98
CA TYR A 145 14.57 2.21 -3.50
C TYR A 145 13.55 1.65 -2.53
N PHE A 146 12.33 1.40 -3.00
CA PHE A 146 11.23 0.95 -2.15
C PHE A 146 10.94 -0.52 -2.38
N CYS A 147 10.61 -1.23 -1.30
CA CYS A 147 10.03 -2.56 -1.38
C CYS A 147 8.55 -2.43 -1.76
N ASP A 148 8.13 -3.15 -2.81
CA ASP A 148 6.76 -3.10 -3.31
C ASP A 148 5.73 -3.56 -2.25
N ARG A 149 6.11 -4.47 -1.35
CA ARG A 149 5.19 -5.04 -0.35
C ARG A 149 5.02 -4.15 0.88
N CYS A 150 6.13 -3.81 1.55
CA CYS A 150 6.09 -3.11 2.84
C CYS A 150 6.32 -1.60 2.74
N LEU A 151 6.64 -1.08 1.54
CA LEU A 151 7.02 0.32 1.31
C LEU A 151 8.21 0.81 2.15
N HIS A 152 8.99 -0.09 2.76
CA HIS A 152 10.26 0.27 3.36
C HIS A 152 11.25 0.70 2.29
N TYR A 153 12.08 1.71 2.60
CA TYR A 153 13.02 2.30 1.66
C TYR A 153 14.47 2.02 2.01
N PHE A 154 15.28 1.89 0.97
CA PHE A 154 16.72 1.67 1.05
C PHE A 154 17.45 2.72 0.22
N SER A 155 18.71 2.96 0.57
CA SER A 155 19.59 3.89 -0.16
C SER A 155 20.13 3.30 -1.46
N SER A 156 20.08 1.98 -1.64
CA SER A 156 20.58 1.30 -2.84
C SER A 156 19.74 0.06 -3.18
N SER A 157 19.79 -0.37 -4.44
CA SER A 157 19.07 -1.55 -4.93
C SER A 157 19.63 -2.84 -4.32
N GLU A 158 20.94 -2.89 -4.11
CA GLU A 158 21.65 -4.05 -3.54
C GLU A 158 21.18 -4.37 -2.12
N ARG A 159 20.80 -3.35 -1.35
CA ARG A 159 20.22 -3.53 0.00
C ARG A 159 18.74 -3.94 -0.03
N LEU A 160 18.02 -3.54 -1.09
CA LEU A 160 16.62 -3.91 -1.27
C LEU A 160 16.47 -5.39 -1.63
N GLN A 161 17.34 -5.95 -2.48
CA GLN A 161 17.26 -7.34 -2.93
C GLN A 161 17.15 -8.40 -1.79
N PRO A 162 18.04 -8.42 -0.78
CA PRO A 162 17.93 -9.37 0.32
C PRO A 162 16.63 -9.14 1.10
N HIS A 163 16.27 -7.88 1.36
CA HIS A 163 15.02 -7.55 2.04
C HIS A 163 13.79 -8.05 1.27
N THR A 164 13.73 -7.91 -0.05
CA THR A 164 12.59 -8.39 -0.85
C THR A 164 12.38 -9.89 -0.66
N THR A 165 13.47 -10.66 -0.60
CA THR A 165 13.42 -12.12 -0.40
C THR A 165 12.86 -12.48 0.97
N ASP A 166 13.25 -11.76 2.01
CA ASP A 166 12.77 -11.99 3.38
C ASP A 166 11.34 -11.48 3.56
N CYS A 167 11.04 -10.31 2.99
CA CYS A 167 9.73 -9.66 3.05
C CYS A 167 8.66 -10.49 2.34
N GLU A 168 8.99 -11.21 1.26
CA GLU A 168 8.08 -12.16 0.60
C GLU A 168 7.67 -13.31 1.53
N LYS A 169 8.58 -13.78 2.40
CA LYS A 169 8.36 -14.95 3.27
C LYS A 169 7.69 -14.61 4.60
N MET A 170 7.91 -13.40 5.12
CA MET A 170 7.56 -13.05 6.50
C MET A 170 6.38 -12.10 6.64
N ASN A 171 6.10 -11.27 5.63
CA ASN A 171 5.27 -10.10 5.84
C ASN A 171 3.88 -10.27 5.21
N ASP A 172 2.90 -10.60 6.04
CA ASP A 172 1.48 -10.64 5.66
C ASP A 172 0.79 -9.27 5.83
N CYS A 173 1.36 -8.36 6.65
CA CYS A 173 0.76 -7.09 7.02
C CYS A 173 1.77 -5.92 7.03
N ALA A 174 1.31 -4.71 6.70
CA ALA A 174 2.11 -3.49 6.85
C ALA A 174 2.06 -3.00 8.31
N ILE A 175 3.22 -2.95 8.98
CA ILE A 175 3.33 -2.40 10.34
C ILE A 175 3.34 -0.87 10.26
N ARG A 176 2.35 -0.24 10.89
CA ARG A 176 2.30 1.22 11.09
C ARG A 176 2.55 1.54 12.55
N LEU A 177 3.64 2.26 12.80
CA LEU A 177 3.91 2.80 14.13
C LEU A 177 3.13 4.10 14.32
N PRO A 178 2.64 4.37 15.54
CA PRO A 178 2.08 5.68 15.91
C PRO A 178 3.01 6.82 15.52
N SER A 179 2.42 7.92 15.05
CA SER A 179 3.12 9.21 14.99
C SER A 179 3.06 9.90 16.36
N GLU A 180 3.83 10.97 16.54
CA GLU A 180 3.72 11.82 17.74
C GLU A 180 2.30 12.38 17.94
N ASP A 181 1.59 12.61 16.83
CA ASP A 181 0.23 13.13 16.83
C ASP A 181 -0.81 12.03 17.13
N ASP A 182 -0.51 10.77 16.81
CA ASP A 182 -1.37 9.57 17.00
C ASP A 182 -0.83 8.62 18.09
N LYS A 183 -0.19 9.16 19.13
CA LYS A 183 0.46 8.38 20.18
C LYS A 183 -0.46 7.46 20.99
N TRP A 184 -1.76 7.75 21.00
CA TRP A 184 -2.76 6.97 21.72
C TRP A 184 -3.47 6.01 20.78
N LEU A 185 -3.14 4.72 20.89
CA LEU A 185 -3.78 3.66 20.14
C LEU A 185 -4.93 3.04 20.93
N GLU A 186 -6.09 2.93 20.28
CA GLU A 186 -7.25 2.23 20.82
C GLU A 186 -7.56 1.00 19.97
N PHE A 187 -7.77 -0.15 20.61
CA PHE A 187 -8.21 -1.36 19.92
C PHE A 187 -9.70 -1.25 19.58
N LYS A 188 -10.02 -1.15 18.28
CA LYS A 188 -11.42 -1.08 17.81
C LYS A 188 -11.97 -2.45 17.41
N ASN A 189 -11.15 -3.29 16.78
CA ASN A 189 -11.57 -4.60 16.26
C ASN A 189 -10.75 -5.73 16.90
N HIS A 190 -11.21 -6.21 18.05
CA HIS A 190 -10.54 -7.29 18.79
C HIS A 190 -10.45 -8.63 18.04
N THR A 191 -11.29 -8.84 17.02
CA THR A 191 -11.31 -10.05 16.17
C THR A 191 -10.13 -10.12 15.20
N ASN A 192 -9.52 -8.98 14.87
CA ASN A 192 -8.45 -8.89 13.86
C ASN A 192 -7.06 -8.92 14.49
N LYS A 193 -6.93 -9.45 15.71
CA LYS A 193 -5.64 -9.57 16.39
C LYS A 193 -4.82 -10.66 15.75
N GLU A 194 -3.58 -10.37 15.40
CA GLU A 194 -2.61 -11.40 15.05
C GLU A 194 -2.20 -12.19 16.29
N ARG A 195 -2.04 -13.51 16.12
CA ARG A 195 -1.56 -14.39 17.18
C ARG A 195 -0.05 -14.18 17.33
N LEU A 196 0.35 -13.49 18.39
CA LEU A 196 1.77 -13.28 18.69
C LEU A 196 2.47 -14.64 18.92
N PRO A 197 3.67 -14.87 18.35
CA PRO A 197 4.37 -16.14 18.47
C PRO A 197 4.77 -16.48 19.91
N PHE A 198 5.03 -15.46 20.73
CA PHE A 198 5.19 -15.57 22.18
C PHE A 198 4.86 -14.23 22.85
N ILE A 199 4.46 -14.26 24.11
CA ILE A 199 4.17 -13.10 24.94
C ILE A 199 5.00 -13.25 26.22
N VAL A 200 5.80 -12.22 26.55
CA VAL A 200 6.56 -12.18 27.80
C VAL A 200 5.86 -11.21 28.75
N TYR A 201 5.33 -11.74 29.85
CA TYR A 201 4.86 -10.93 30.97
C TYR A 201 6.01 -10.85 31.98
N ALA A 202 6.51 -9.64 32.20
CA ALA A 202 7.45 -9.37 33.28
C ALA A 202 6.68 -8.67 34.39
N ASP A 203 6.49 -9.34 35.52
CA ASP A 203 6.07 -8.71 36.75
C ASP A 203 7.31 -8.20 37.48
N LEU A 204 7.34 -6.91 37.79
CA LEU A 204 8.45 -6.30 38.53
C LEU A 204 7.99 -6.10 39.96
N GLU A 205 8.19 -7.12 40.80
CA GLU A 205 8.01 -6.96 42.23
C GLU A 205 9.17 -6.12 42.81
N CYS A 206 8.88 -4.91 43.27
CA CYS A 206 9.82 -4.09 44.01
C CYS A 206 9.83 -4.48 45.49
N VAL A 207 11.00 -4.82 46.03
CA VAL A 207 11.19 -4.99 47.48
C VAL A 207 11.16 -3.62 48.16
N LEU A 208 10.11 -3.35 48.93
CA LEU A 208 10.03 -2.16 49.77
C LEU A 208 11.03 -2.26 50.93
N ARG A 209 11.87 -1.23 51.13
CA ARG A 209 12.69 -1.13 52.35
C ARG A 209 11.81 -0.62 53.49
N ARG A 210 11.92 -1.26 54.66
CA ARG A 210 11.32 -0.74 55.90
C ARG A 210 11.96 0.58 56.26
N THR A 211 11.14 1.62 56.41
CA THR A 211 11.53 2.88 57.03
C THR A 211 11.71 2.62 58.52
N GLU A 212 12.79 3.15 59.13
CA GLU A 212 13.12 2.93 60.55
C GLU A 212 11.98 3.35 61.50
N PRO A 213 11.87 2.75 62.70
CA PRO A 213 10.67 2.89 63.52
C PRO A 213 10.56 4.29 64.14
N ALA A 214 9.76 5.16 63.52
CA ALA A 214 9.15 6.27 64.23
C ALA A 214 7.99 5.71 65.08
N GLU A 215 7.87 6.16 66.33
CA GLU A 215 7.03 5.62 67.41
C GLU A 215 5.49 5.67 67.19
N ARG A 216 5.00 5.36 65.99
CA ARG A 216 3.57 5.27 65.65
C ARG A 216 3.33 4.11 64.68
N GLU A 217 2.28 3.32 64.96
CA GLU A 217 1.94 2.04 64.29
C GLU A 217 1.55 2.12 62.80
N ASP A 218 1.80 3.23 62.09
CA ASP A 218 1.48 3.36 60.67
C ASP A 218 2.77 3.35 59.84
N ALA A 219 3.16 2.15 59.37
CA ALA A 219 4.33 1.96 58.51
C ALA A 219 4.14 2.67 57.16
N SER A 220 4.89 3.74 56.93
CA SER A 220 5.02 4.38 55.62
C SER A 220 6.21 3.82 54.85
N TYR A 221 6.07 3.64 53.54
CA TYR A 221 7.12 3.17 52.62
C TYR A 221 7.36 4.22 51.54
N THR A 222 8.59 4.35 51.05
CA THR A 222 8.95 5.27 49.96
C THR A 222 9.61 4.52 48.79
N TYR A 223 9.32 4.98 47.57
CA TYR A 223 9.93 4.49 46.33
C TYR A 223 11.29 5.17 46.11
N GLN A 224 12.25 4.47 45.48
CA GLN A 224 13.42 5.11 44.88
C GLN A 224 13.12 5.57 43.45
#